data_AF-A0A927P3U6-F1
#
_entry.id   AF-A0A927P3U6-F1
#
_cell.length_a   1.000
_cell.length_b   1.000
_cell.length_c   1.000
_cell.angle_alpha   90.00
_cell.angle_beta   90.00
_cell.angle_gamma   90.00
#
_symmetry.space_group_name_H-M   'P 1'
#
loop_
_entity.id
_entity.type
_entity.pdbx_description
1 polymer ?
#
loop_
_entity_poly.entity_id
_entity_poly.type
_entity_poly.pdbx_seq_one_letter_code
_entity_poly.pdbx_strand_id
1 'polypeptide(L)'
;MNRKLCLFIALLMCIFSCSSALADYTFSLSKGTKVYLEPGYYADVAQTLNADGVFTIVEEQRDAYGNLFGKLKSGAGWVSVSSENYLMPLYAGDEIYAGPGCDFPVVDGLTEDGTFTIVAQAWDSADNLWGKLKSGAGWVFIKGMGAMAYSPIYAEFAGEELIAKGPYEYVLVDESLEASEIAIYANETLKDVCFFEHVYGDNGCEENPLCNLPALTIEMPLVAAVGFYGESTIYGISFTDEAGMQYCYDISISGLDGSLIFSEVH
;
A
#
# COMPACT_ATOMS: atom_id res chain seq x y z
N MET A 1 -52.52 40.50 15.77
CA MET A 1 -51.43 41.17 15.03
C MET A 1 -50.11 40.75 15.67
N ASN A 2 -49.47 39.68 15.21
CA ASN A 2 -48.11 39.30 15.62
C ASN A 2 -47.42 38.65 14.41
N ARG A 3 -46.40 39.35 13.89
CA ARG A 3 -45.59 38.96 12.73
C ARG A 3 -44.26 38.37 13.21
N LYS A 4 -43.73 37.48 12.36
CA LYS A 4 -42.39 36.84 12.31
C LYS A 4 -42.35 35.52 13.10
N LEU A 5 -42.42 34.31 12.52
CA LEU A 5 -41.97 33.76 11.23
C LEU A 5 -40.47 33.98 10.96
N CYS A 6 -39.63 33.04 11.41
CA CYS A 6 -38.49 32.43 10.70
C CYS A 6 -37.54 31.69 11.66
N LEU A 7 -37.45 30.35 11.50
CA LEU A 7 -36.32 29.41 11.66
C LEU A 7 -36.91 28.07 12.15
N PHE A 8 -37.52 27.26 11.28
CA PHE A 8 -36.87 26.28 10.40
C PHE A 8 -35.89 25.36 11.14
N ILE A 9 -36.44 24.24 11.63
CA ILE A 9 -36.01 22.86 11.35
C ILE A 9 -34.52 22.69 11.01
N ALA A 10 -33.76 22.17 11.97
CA ALA A 10 -32.72 21.17 11.74
C ALA A 10 -32.35 20.50 13.07
N LEU A 11 -33.24 19.62 13.52
CA LEU A 11 -32.90 18.52 14.41
C LEU A 11 -32.16 17.48 13.56
N LEU A 12 -30.82 17.52 13.49
CA LEU A 12 -30.02 16.35 13.15
C LEU A 12 -28.55 16.57 13.52
N MET A 13 -27.98 15.55 14.19
CA MET A 13 -26.56 15.35 14.48
C MET A 13 -25.96 16.17 15.63
N CYS A 14 -26.44 15.87 16.85
CA CYS A 14 -25.50 15.62 17.94
C CYS A 14 -24.65 14.40 17.56
N ILE A 15 -23.52 14.61 16.87
CA ILE A 15 -22.43 13.64 16.88
C ILE A 15 -21.46 14.11 17.96
N PHE A 16 -21.33 13.25 18.96
CA PHE A 16 -20.29 13.28 19.98
C PHE A 16 -18.94 13.69 19.38
N SER A 17 -18.53 14.94 19.59
CA SER A 17 -17.10 15.28 19.58
C SER A 17 -16.61 15.13 21.02
N CYS A 18 -16.46 13.89 21.46
CA CYS A 18 -15.65 13.61 22.64
C CYS A 18 -14.20 13.84 22.22
N SER A 19 -13.77 15.10 22.25
CA SER A 19 -12.35 15.42 22.13
C SER A 19 -11.72 15.04 23.46
N SER A 20 -11.25 13.80 23.58
CA SER A 20 -10.31 13.44 24.62
C SER A 20 -9.06 14.28 24.35
N ALA A 21 -8.87 15.35 25.12
CA ALA A 21 -7.65 16.16 25.05
C ALA A 21 -6.47 15.22 25.30
N LEU A 22 -5.77 14.88 24.22
CA LEU A 22 -4.59 14.05 24.26
C LEU A 22 -3.51 14.85 24.98
N ALA A 23 -2.77 14.22 25.90
CA ALA A 23 -1.70 14.91 26.60
C ALA A 23 -0.63 15.34 25.59
N ASP A 24 -0.15 16.58 25.69
CA ASP A 24 0.95 17.08 24.85
C ASP A 24 2.08 16.06 24.77
N TYR A 25 2.52 15.71 23.56
CA TYR A 25 3.65 14.80 23.36
C TYR A 25 4.63 15.35 22.33
N THR A 26 5.86 14.85 22.35
CA THR A 26 6.91 15.27 21.43
C THR A 26 7.00 14.33 20.23
N PHE A 27 7.09 14.89 19.03
CA PHE A 27 7.17 14.18 17.76
C PHE A 27 8.34 14.73 16.93
N SER A 28 9.16 13.82 16.40
CA SER A 28 10.35 14.18 15.61
C SER A 28 9.96 14.39 14.15
N LEU A 29 10.21 15.57 13.61
CA LEU A 29 9.96 15.91 12.22
C LEU A 29 11.28 16.17 11.50
N SER A 30 11.33 15.80 10.23
CA SER A 30 12.52 16.01 9.40
C SER A 30 12.42 17.30 8.61
N LYS A 31 13.56 17.84 8.19
CA LYS A 31 13.65 18.88 7.17
C LYS A 31 12.87 18.44 5.93
N GLY A 32 12.11 19.36 5.33
CA GLY A 32 11.25 19.08 4.18
C GLY A 32 9.82 18.67 4.54
N THR A 33 9.51 18.39 5.81
CA THR A 33 8.12 18.15 6.23
C THR A 33 7.26 19.39 5.98
N LYS A 34 6.15 19.20 5.26
CA LYS A 34 5.12 20.21 5.04
C LYS A 34 4.28 20.39 6.32
N VAL A 35 4.04 21.64 6.69
CA VAL A 35 3.14 22.05 7.76
C VAL A 35 1.93 22.70 7.11
N TYR A 36 0.75 22.20 7.40
CA TYR A 36 -0.50 22.56 6.77
C TYR A 36 -1.30 23.56 7.63
N LEU A 37 -2.06 24.44 6.99
CA LEU A 37 -2.95 25.38 7.71
C LEU A 37 -4.11 24.66 8.40
N GLU A 38 -4.56 23.55 7.81
CA GLU A 38 -5.65 22.69 8.30
C GLU A 38 -5.22 21.22 8.22
N PRO A 39 -5.85 20.30 8.98
CA PRO A 39 -5.51 18.88 8.92
C PRO A 39 -5.97 18.28 7.58
N GLY A 40 -5.00 17.82 6.78
CA GLY A 40 -5.25 17.17 5.50
C GLY A 40 -4.14 17.46 4.48
N TYR A 41 -3.83 16.49 3.63
CA TYR A 41 -2.77 16.63 2.63
C TYR A 41 -3.12 17.65 1.52
N TYR A 42 -4.40 17.86 1.26
CA TYR A 42 -4.91 18.84 0.29
C TYR A 42 -5.11 20.23 0.89
N ALA A 43 -4.83 20.43 2.18
CA ALA A 43 -4.86 21.75 2.79
C ALA A 43 -3.70 22.61 2.30
N ASP A 44 -3.87 23.93 2.37
CA ASP A 44 -2.82 24.87 2.04
C ASP A 44 -1.61 24.69 2.96
N VAL A 45 -0.41 24.65 2.37
CA VAL A 45 0.85 24.51 3.10
C VAL A 45 1.23 25.87 3.72
N ALA A 46 1.26 25.92 5.05
CA ALA A 46 1.68 27.09 5.82
C ALA A 46 3.19 27.34 5.70
N GLN A 47 3.98 26.27 5.85
CA GLN A 47 5.43 26.31 5.74
C GLN A 47 6.02 24.92 5.50
N THR A 48 7.29 24.86 5.10
CA THR A 48 8.06 23.62 5.02
C THR A 48 9.25 23.72 5.98
N LEU A 49 9.48 22.69 6.80
CA LEU A 49 10.56 22.70 7.78
C LEU A 49 11.93 22.77 7.11
N ASN A 50 12.80 23.65 7.61
CA ASN A 50 14.13 23.90 7.05
C ASN A 50 15.25 23.12 7.76
N ALA A 51 14.93 22.45 8.87
CA ALA A 51 15.83 21.61 9.66
C ALA A 51 15.05 20.49 10.36
N ASP A 52 15.75 19.41 10.72
CA ASP A 52 15.21 18.36 11.59
C ASP A 52 14.98 18.92 13.00
N GLY A 53 13.96 18.44 13.70
CA GLY A 53 13.67 18.89 15.05
C GLY A 53 12.64 18.04 15.78
N VAL A 54 12.59 18.23 17.09
CA VAL A 54 11.55 17.64 17.95
C VAL A 54 10.51 18.72 18.24
N PHE A 55 9.26 18.43 17.92
CA PHE A 55 8.15 19.36 18.04
C PHE A 55 7.12 18.84 19.03
N THR A 56 6.37 19.73 19.68
CA THR A 56 5.30 19.31 20.59
C THR A 56 3.96 19.34 19.86
N ILE A 57 3.22 18.24 19.93
CA ILE A 57 1.85 18.11 19.43
C ILE A 57 0.89 18.38 20.58
N VAL A 58 -0.13 19.21 20.34
CA VAL A 58 -1.12 19.63 21.35
C VAL A 58 -2.54 19.19 21.04
N GLU A 59 -2.78 18.73 19.80
CA GLU A 59 -4.09 18.35 19.31
C GLU A 59 -3.89 17.37 18.15
N GLU A 60 -4.77 16.38 18.03
CA GLU A 60 -4.78 15.46 16.91
C GLU A 60 -6.15 15.49 16.23
N GLN A 61 -6.15 15.41 14.91
CA GLN A 61 -7.36 15.34 14.11
C GLN A 61 -7.14 14.42 12.92
N ARG A 62 -8.16 13.61 12.61
CA ARG A 62 -8.21 12.85 11.36
C ARG A 62 -8.84 13.70 10.26
N ASP A 63 -8.27 13.66 9.07
CA ASP A 63 -8.90 14.24 7.89
C ASP A 63 -10.05 13.35 7.39
N ALA A 64 -10.72 13.78 6.31
CA ALA A 64 -11.82 13.03 5.69
C ALA A 64 -11.40 11.65 5.13
N TYR A 65 -10.10 11.38 5.04
CA TYR A 65 -9.50 10.17 4.51
C TYR A 65 -8.89 9.28 5.61
N GLY A 66 -9.06 9.65 6.89
CA GLY A 66 -8.57 8.88 8.03
C GLY A 66 -7.12 9.13 8.42
N ASN A 67 -6.40 10.03 7.74
CA ASN A 67 -5.00 10.36 8.04
C ASN A 67 -4.90 11.16 9.33
N LEU A 68 -3.97 10.80 10.22
CA LEU A 68 -3.80 11.48 11.51
C LEU A 68 -2.85 12.68 11.38
N PHE A 69 -3.36 13.86 11.73
CA PHE A 69 -2.61 15.11 11.78
C PHE A 69 -2.52 15.63 13.21
N GLY A 70 -1.33 16.11 13.58
CA GLY A 70 -1.02 16.70 14.86
C GLY A 70 -0.77 18.18 14.73
N LYS A 71 -1.41 18.99 15.57
CA LYS A 71 -1.22 20.44 15.63
C LYS A 71 0.03 20.77 16.44
N LEU A 72 0.90 21.57 15.86
CA LEU A 72 2.12 22.03 16.52
C LEU A 72 1.80 23.03 17.63
N LYS A 73 2.38 22.84 18.82
CA LYS A 73 2.31 23.79 19.95
C LYS A 73 2.78 25.20 19.60
N SER A 74 3.69 25.30 18.62
CA SER A 74 4.18 26.58 18.11
C SER A 74 3.11 27.40 17.38
N GLY A 75 1.97 26.81 17.05
CA GLY A 75 0.91 27.44 16.26
C GLY A 75 1.22 27.51 14.77
N ALA A 76 2.32 26.89 14.33
CA ALA A 76 2.75 26.90 12.93
C ALA A 76 1.82 26.13 11.97
N GLY A 77 0.95 25.25 12.52
CA GLY A 77 -0.04 24.50 11.75
C GLY A 77 -0.07 23.03 12.14
N TRP A 78 -0.55 22.21 11.21
CA TRP A 78 -0.77 20.77 11.35
C TRP A 78 0.29 19.99 10.59
N VAL A 79 0.76 18.89 11.16
CA VAL A 79 1.74 17.99 10.56
C VAL A 79 1.18 16.58 10.55
N SER A 80 1.51 15.78 9.54
CA SER A 80 1.15 14.37 9.55
C SER A 80 1.91 13.68 10.69
N VAL A 81 1.17 13.05 11.60
CA VAL A 81 1.69 12.36 12.79
C VAL A 81 1.30 10.90 12.80
N SER A 82 1.20 10.26 11.61
CA SER A 82 0.78 8.86 11.48
C SER A 82 1.46 8.02 12.56
N SER A 83 0.67 7.59 13.54
CA SER A 83 1.13 7.26 14.89
C SER A 83 1.72 5.87 15.01
N GLU A 84 1.94 5.17 13.91
CA GLU A 84 2.37 3.79 13.97
C GLU A 84 3.65 3.64 13.20
N ASN A 85 4.75 3.46 13.96
CA ASN A 85 5.87 2.73 13.43
C ASN A 85 5.30 1.39 12.95
N TYR A 86 5.24 1.19 11.65
CA TYR A 86 4.79 -0.07 11.11
C TYR A 86 5.98 -0.81 10.53
N LEU A 87 5.87 -2.13 10.60
CA LEU A 87 6.84 -3.05 10.07
C LEU A 87 6.51 -3.24 8.59
N MET A 88 7.51 -3.05 7.74
CA MET A 88 7.39 -3.22 6.30
C MET A 88 8.41 -4.27 5.83
N PRO A 89 7.97 -5.35 5.15
CA PRO A 89 8.90 -6.22 4.47
C PRO A 89 9.55 -5.46 3.32
N LEU A 90 10.87 -5.55 3.23
CA LEU A 90 11.69 -5.01 2.14
C LEU A 90 12.68 -6.09 1.71
N TYR A 91 13.16 -6.01 0.49
CA TYR A 91 13.91 -7.08 -0.15
C TYR A 91 15.31 -6.65 -0.54
N ALA A 92 16.22 -7.62 -0.62
CA ALA A 92 17.56 -7.41 -1.12
C ALA A 92 17.49 -6.83 -2.54
N GLY A 93 18.20 -5.72 -2.76
CA GLY A 93 18.13 -4.95 -4.01
C GLY A 93 17.28 -3.69 -3.93
N ASP A 94 16.43 -3.53 -2.90
CA ASP A 94 15.73 -2.26 -2.68
C ASP A 94 16.75 -1.15 -2.37
N GLU A 95 16.62 -0.05 -3.10
CA GLU A 95 17.51 1.10 -2.96
C GLU A 95 17.09 1.98 -1.78
N ILE A 96 18.08 2.42 -1.01
CA ILE A 96 17.91 3.36 0.10
C ILE A 96 18.37 4.73 -0.38
N TYR A 97 17.51 5.72 -0.25
CA TYR A 97 17.70 7.08 -0.73
C TYR A 97 18.00 8.06 0.41
N ALA A 98 18.77 9.11 0.11
CA ALA A 98 19.06 10.17 1.08
C ALA A 98 17.80 10.97 1.50
N GLY A 99 16.76 10.96 0.66
CA GLY A 99 15.52 11.70 0.85
C GLY A 99 14.34 11.01 0.17
N PRO A 100 13.11 11.49 0.42
CA PRO A 100 11.90 10.91 -0.16
C PRO A 100 11.75 11.35 -1.62
N GLY A 101 12.23 10.52 -2.54
CA GLY A 101 12.13 10.74 -3.99
C GLY A 101 13.30 10.13 -4.76
N CYS A 102 13.05 9.72 -6.00
CA CYS A 102 14.10 9.23 -6.90
C CYS A 102 15.10 10.33 -7.35
N ASP A 103 14.75 11.60 -7.12
CA ASP A 103 15.63 12.76 -7.35
C ASP A 103 16.74 12.89 -6.28
N PHE A 104 16.66 12.13 -5.18
CA PHE A 104 17.69 12.06 -4.16
C PHE A 104 18.73 10.99 -4.51
N PRO A 105 20.01 11.15 -4.10
CA PRO A 105 21.00 10.13 -4.34
C PRO A 105 20.69 8.85 -3.55
N VAL A 106 20.90 7.71 -4.20
CA VAL A 106 20.98 6.40 -3.53
C VAL A 106 22.20 6.42 -2.60
N VAL A 107 21.96 6.13 -1.32
CA VAL A 107 22.98 6.11 -0.26
C VAL A 107 23.41 4.70 0.09
N ASP A 108 22.53 3.71 -0.12
CA ASP A 108 22.81 2.30 0.12
C ASP A 108 21.80 1.43 -0.62
N GLY A 109 22.02 0.11 -0.62
CA GLY A 109 21.04 -0.89 -1.06
C GLY A 109 20.84 -1.95 0.01
N LEU A 110 19.62 -2.45 0.15
CA LEU A 110 19.38 -3.59 1.03
C LEU A 110 20.12 -4.81 0.50
N THR A 111 20.90 -5.45 1.37
CA THR A 111 21.71 -6.64 1.02
C THR A 111 21.01 -7.96 1.33
N GLU A 112 19.96 -7.90 2.15
CA GLU A 112 19.23 -9.06 2.65
C GLU A 112 17.75 -8.69 2.79
N ASP A 113 16.87 -9.66 2.57
CA ASP A 113 15.44 -9.53 2.82
C ASP A 113 15.19 -9.38 4.33
N GLY A 114 14.16 -8.61 4.68
CA GLY A 114 13.84 -8.45 6.09
C GLY A 114 12.65 -7.55 6.35
N THR A 115 12.28 -7.50 7.63
CA THR A 115 11.23 -6.61 8.10
C THR A 115 11.83 -5.38 8.73
N PHE A 116 11.56 -4.22 8.15
CA PHE A 116 12.12 -2.93 8.55
C PHE A 116 11.08 -2.07 9.24
N THR A 117 11.51 -1.32 10.27
CA THR A 117 10.62 -0.39 10.96
C THR A 117 10.63 0.96 10.24
N ILE A 118 9.47 1.40 9.76
CA ILE A 118 9.27 2.72 9.18
C ILE A 118 8.91 3.71 10.30
N VAL A 119 9.64 4.81 10.40
CA VAL A 119 9.46 5.83 11.48
C VAL A 119 8.90 7.16 10.99
N ALA A 120 8.88 7.38 9.68
CA ALA A 120 8.28 8.55 9.06
C ALA A 120 7.89 8.22 7.62
N GLN A 121 6.91 8.95 7.08
CA GLN A 121 6.47 8.82 5.70
C GLN A 121 6.50 10.19 5.02
N ALA A 122 6.77 10.22 3.72
CA ALA A 122 6.73 11.44 2.92
C ALA A 122 6.34 11.15 1.48
N TRP A 123 5.50 12.02 0.91
CA TRP A 123 5.15 11.99 -0.49
C TRP A 123 6.13 12.85 -1.31
N ASP A 124 6.60 12.36 -2.44
CA ASP A 124 7.41 13.12 -3.39
C ASP A 124 6.52 13.95 -4.36
N SER A 125 7.15 14.67 -5.30
CA SER A 125 6.44 15.48 -6.30
C SER A 125 5.78 14.69 -7.43
N ALA A 126 6.08 13.39 -7.53
CA ALA A 126 5.42 12.43 -8.41
C ALA A 126 4.36 11.62 -7.65
N ASP A 127 3.98 12.11 -6.46
CA ASP A 127 3.02 11.51 -5.57
C ASP A 127 3.40 10.07 -5.15
N ASN A 128 4.68 9.74 -5.01
CA ASN A 128 5.10 8.49 -4.39
C ASN A 128 5.31 8.64 -2.89
N LEU A 129 4.82 7.68 -2.11
CA LEU A 129 5.05 7.48 -0.70
C LEU A 129 6.41 6.81 -0.45
N TRP A 130 7.19 7.46 0.41
CA TRP A 130 8.50 7.04 0.86
C TRP A 130 8.52 6.86 2.37
N GLY A 131 9.27 5.87 2.85
CA GLY A 131 9.35 5.48 4.25
C GLY A 131 10.74 5.68 4.80
N LYS A 132 10.88 6.40 5.91
CA LYS A 132 12.17 6.55 6.60
C LYS A 132 12.44 5.35 7.48
N LEU A 133 13.58 4.69 7.28
CA LEU A 133 13.99 3.55 8.09
C LEU A 133 14.38 3.98 9.51
N LYS A 134 13.97 3.22 10.52
CA LYS A 134 14.37 3.42 11.93
C LYS A 134 15.89 3.32 12.12
N SER A 135 16.55 2.52 11.30
CA SER A 135 18.02 2.38 11.31
C SER A 135 18.73 3.71 11.02
N GLY A 136 18.04 4.68 10.43
CA GLY A 136 18.62 5.94 9.98
C GLY A 136 19.38 5.81 8.65
N ALA A 137 19.35 4.64 8.02
CA ALA A 137 20.05 4.38 6.75
C ALA A 137 19.52 5.27 5.61
N GLY A 138 18.23 5.59 5.62
CA GLY A 138 17.64 6.53 4.66
C GLY A 138 16.15 6.30 4.45
N TRP A 139 15.69 6.62 3.26
CA TRP A 139 14.32 6.51 2.80
C TRP A 139 14.20 5.38 1.79
N VAL A 140 13.14 4.58 1.92
CA VAL A 140 12.81 3.51 0.99
C VAL A 140 11.50 3.83 0.30
N PHE A 141 11.36 3.39 -0.93
CA PHE A 141 10.09 3.52 -1.64
C PHE A 141 9.05 2.62 -0.96
N ILE A 142 7.88 3.17 -0.65
CA ILE A 142 6.76 2.39 -0.10
C ILE A 142 5.73 2.13 -1.20
N LYS A 143 5.31 3.19 -1.91
CA LYS A 143 4.14 3.15 -2.81
C LYS A 143 4.14 4.35 -3.76
N GLY A 144 3.57 4.27 -4.96
CA GLY A 144 3.35 5.42 -5.86
C GLY A 144 1.89 5.89 -5.94
N MET A 145 1.55 7.13 -6.33
CA MET A 145 0.15 7.48 -6.69
C MET A 145 -0.20 7.20 -8.16
N GLY A 146 0.76 6.75 -8.97
CA GLY A 146 0.48 5.93 -10.15
C GLY A 146 0.26 4.45 -9.82
N ALA A 147 0.40 4.08 -8.54
CA ALA A 147 0.32 2.73 -7.96
C ALA A 147 -0.51 2.78 -6.66
N MET A 148 -1.74 3.30 -6.72
CA MET A 148 -2.55 3.55 -5.53
C MET A 148 -3.45 2.38 -5.12
N ALA A 149 -3.03 1.56 -4.15
CA ALA A 149 -3.84 1.06 -3.03
C ALA A 149 -2.95 0.20 -2.11
N TYR A 150 -3.40 -0.15 -0.90
CA TYR A 150 -3.03 -1.46 -0.36
C TYR A 150 -3.23 -2.45 -1.50
N SER A 151 -2.20 -3.14 -2.00
CA SER A 151 -2.50 -4.19 -2.97
C SER A 151 -3.26 -5.26 -2.17
N PRO A 152 -4.55 -5.49 -2.46
CA PRO A 152 -5.33 -6.49 -1.72
C PRO A 152 -4.74 -7.89 -1.90
N ILE A 153 -3.83 -8.04 -2.87
CA ILE A 153 -3.17 -9.28 -3.22
C ILE A 153 -1.70 -9.04 -3.64
N TYR A 154 -0.84 -10.03 -3.49
CA TYR A 154 0.50 -10.05 -4.09
C TYR A 154 0.89 -11.48 -4.47
N ALA A 155 1.89 -11.63 -5.34
CA ALA A 155 2.38 -12.93 -5.79
C ALA A 155 3.90 -13.03 -5.65
N GLU A 156 4.38 -14.21 -5.27
CA GLU A 156 5.80 -14.57 -5.18
C GLU A 156 6.00 -16.04 -5.59
N PHE A 157 7.24 -16.48 -5.76
CA PHE A 157 7.50 -17.91 -5.92
C PHE A 157 7.20 -18.62 -4.60
N ALA A 158 6.54 -19.76 -4.68
CA ALA A 158 6.14 -20.51 -3.49
C ALA A 158 7.40 -21.03 -2.76
N GLY A 159 7.56 -20.60 -1.51
CA GLY A 159 8.65 -21.07 -0.66
C GLY A 159 8.50 -22.55 -0.29
N GLU A 160 9.63 -23.26 -0.12
CA GLU A 160 9.63 -24.69 0.21
C GLU A 160 8.83 -25.03 1.49
N GLU A 161 8.78 -24.12 2.46
CA GLU A 161 8.02 -24.32 3.70
C GLU A 161 6.50 -24.31 3.48
N LEU A 162 6.01 -23.38 2.63
CA LEU A 162 4.60 -23.32 2.25
C LEU A 162 4.20 -24.60 1.52
N ILE A 163 4.99 -25.04 0.55
CA ILE A 163 4.73 -26.27 -0.23
C ILE A 163 4.77 -27.52 0.66
N ALA A 164 5.69 -27.59 1.63
CA ALA A 164 5.83 -28.77 2.46
C ALA A 164 4.73 -28.92 3.52
N LYS A 165 4.24 -27.80 4.09
CA LYS A 165 3.42 -27.83 5.32
C LYS A 165 2.38 -26.72 5.45
N GLY A 166 2.34 -25.79 4.50
CA GLY A 166 1.46 -24.64 4.55
C GLY A 166 0.00 -24.99 4.26
N PRO A 167 -0.95 -24.24 4.83
CA PRO A 167 -2.31 -24.22 4.31
C PRO A 167 -2.33 -23.45 2.98
N TYR A 168 -2.67 -24.11 1.89
CA TYR A 168 -2.85 -23.45 0.59
C TYR A 168 -3.90 -24.19 -0.24
N GLU A 169 -4.56 -23.44 -1.11
CA GLU A 169 -5.29 -24.01 -2.24
C GLU A 169 -4.30 -24.25 -3.38
N TYR A 170 -4.39 -25.40 -4.05
CA TYR A 170 -3.43 -25.77 -5.11
C TYR A 170 -4.10 -25.91 -6.46
N VAL A 171 -3.48 -25.33 -7.48
CA VAL A 171 -3.90 -25.46 -8.86
C VAL A 171 -2.72 -25.92 -9.69
N LEU A 172 -2.86 -27.11 -10.29
CA LEU A 172 -1.89 -27.62 -11.25
C LEU A 172 -2.33 -27.19 -12.65
N VAL A 173 -1.54 -26.33 -13.28
CA VAL A 173 -1.79 -25.83 -14.64
C VAL A 173 -0.84 -26.51 -15.62
N ASP A 174 0.42 -26.66 -15.24
CA ASP A 174 1.43 -27.34 -16.02
C ASP A 174 2.03 -28.52 -15.24
N GLU A 175 1.97 -29.71 -15.83
CA GLU A 175 2.53 -30.96 -15.27
C GLU A 175 4.01 -31.16 -15.64
N SER A 176 4.61 -30.22 -16.38
CA SER A 176 6.01 -30.30 -16.79
C SER A 176 6.98 -30.22 -15.61
N LEU A 177 8.19 -30.74 -15.81
CA LEU A 177 9.29 -30.57 -14.86
C LEU A 177 9.84 -29.13 -14.82
N GLU A 178 9.36 -28.25 -15.70
CA GLU A 178 9.76 -26.85 -15.81
C GLU A 178 8.72 -25.90 -15.17
N ALA A 179 7.63 -26.47 -14.62
CA ALA A 179 6.62 -25.70 -13.93
C ALA A 179 7.21 -24.99 -12.71
N SER A 180 6.91 -23.70 -12.60
CA SER A 180 7.21 -22.88 -11.44
C SER A 180 5.99 -22.81 -10.54
N GLU A 181 6.21 -22.98 -9.24
CA GLU A 181 5.16 -22.81 -8.24
C GLU A 181 5.13 -21.35 -7.80
N ILE A 182 4.02 -20.66 -8.07
CA ILE A 182 3.77 -19.30 -7.61
C ILE A 182 2.73 -19.33 -6.50
N ALA A 183 2.95 -18.56 -5.44
CA ALA A 183 2.01 -18.36 -4.34
C ALA A 183 1.42 -16.96 -4.43
N ILE A 184 0.09 -16.90 -4.39
CA ILE A 184 -0.71 -15.69 -4.45
C ILE A 184 -1.37 -15.51 -3.08
N TYR A 185 -1.04 -14.40 -2.43
CA TYR A 185 -1.45 -14.08 -1.06
C TYR A 185 -2.41 -12.91 -1.06
N ALA A 186 -3.43 -12.98 -0.20
CA ALA A 186 -4.35 -11.88 0.04
C ALA A 186 -4.01 -11.15 1.34
N ASN A 187 -4.15 -9.82 1.33
CA ASN A 187 -4.02 -8.96 2.52
C ASN A 187 -5.36 -8.74 3.24
N GLU A 188 -6.46 -9.21 2.64
CA GLU A 188 -7.83 -9.17 3.15
C GLU A 188 -8.62 -10.38 2.62
N THR A 189 -9.91 -10.51 2.96
CA THR A 189 -10.73 -11.59 2.40
C THR A 189 -11.28 -11.20 1.02
N LEU A 190 -10.72 -11.78 -0.04
CA LEU A 190 -11.16 -11.56 -1.42
C LEU A 190 -12.28 -12.53 -1.77
N LYS A 191 -13.20 -12.10 -2.63
CA LYS A 191 -14.35 -12.89 -3.11
C LYS A 191 -14.34 -13.00 -4.61
N ASP A 192 -15.06 -14.01 -5.11
CA ASP A 192 -15.25 -14.25 -6.54
C ASP A 192 -13.90 -14.31 -7.29
N VAL A 193 -12.94 -15.01 -6.70
CA VAL A 193 -11.56 -15.03 -7.18
C VAL A 193 -11.47 -15.99 -8.37
N CYS A 194 -10.99 -15.50 -9.50
CA CYS A 194 -10.78 -16.26 -10.72
C CYS A 194 -9.32 -16.15 -11.14
N PHE A 195 -8.61 -17.28 -11.15
CA PHE A 195 -7.28 -17.40 -11.75
C PHE A 195 -7.43 -17.92 -13.18
N PHE A 196 -6.77 -17.28 -14.14
CA PHE A 196 -6.97 -17.55 -15.57
C PHE A 196 -5.66 -17.41 -16.36
N GLU A 197 -5.69 -17.89 -17.60
CA GLU A 197 -4.62 -17.74 -18.58
C GLU A 197 -5.11 -16.88 -19.75
N HIS A 198 -4.28 -15.96 -20.21
CA HIS A 198 -4.51 -15.25 -21.47
C HIS A 198 -4.17 -16.13 -22.65
N VAL A 199 -5.18 -16.46 -23.47
CA VAL A 199 -5.03 -17.24 -24.71
C VAL A 199 -5.08 -16.28 -25.89
N TYR A 200 -3.98 -16.17 -26.62
CA TYR A 200 -3.88 -15.35 -27.82
C TYR A 200 -4.26 -16.17 -29.06
N GLY A 201 -5.39 -15.83 -29.67
CA GLY A 201 -5.87 -16.41 -30.92
C GLY A 201 -5.94 -15.40 -32.07
N ASP A 202 -6.38 -15.87 -33.25
CA ASP A 202 -6.53 -15.04 -34.45
C ASP A 202 -7.52 -13.87 -34.26
N ASN A 203 -8.39 -13.93 -33.25
CA ASN A 203 -9.42 -12.93 -32.95
C ASN A 203 -9.08 -12.00 -31.78
N GLY A 204 -7.88 -12.13 -31.19
CA GLY A 204 -7.45 -11.34 -30.03
C GLY A 204 -7.09 -12.19 -28.81
N CYS A 205 -7.08 -11.54 -27.64
CA CYS A 205 -6.80 -12.16 -26.35
C CYS A 205 -8.10 -12.60 -25.69
N GLU A 206 -8.20 -13.86 -25.29
CA GLU A 206 -9.32 -14.42 -24.54
C GLU A 206 -8.83 -14.93 -23.17
N GLU A 207 -9.62 -14.72 -22.11
CA GLU A 207 -9.31 -15.22 -20.78
C GLU A 207 -9.88 -16.64 -20.61
N ASN A 208 -9.01 -17.61 -20.36
CA ASN A 208 -9.38 -18.99 -20.07
C ASN A 208 -9.30 -19.26 -18.56
N PRO A 209 -10.45 -19.39 -17.84
CA PRO A 209 -10.45 -19.58 -16.39
C PRO A 209 -9.86 -20.94 -16.02
N LEU A 210 -8.84 -20.92 -15.17
CA LEU A 210 -8.13 -22.10 -14.68
C LEU A 210 -8.66 -22.56 -13.32
N CYS A 211 -8.96 -21.62 -12.44
CA CYS A 211 -9.51 -21.90 -11.11
C CYS A 211 -10.47 -20.80 -10.66
N ASN A 212 -11.54 -21.19 -9.97
CA ASN A 212 -12.46 -20.27 -9.32
C ASN A 212 -12.53 -20.62 -7.83
N LEU A 213 -12.22 -19.65 -6.98
CA LEU A 213 -12.32 -19.77 -5.54
C LEU A 213 -13.44 -18.85 -5.04
N PRO A 214 -14.36 -19.35 -4.18
CA PRO A 214 -15.40 -18.50 -3.61
C PRO A 214 -14.82 -17.40 -2.72
N ALA A 215 -13.68 -17.67 -2.08
CA ALA A 215 -12.91 -16.67 -1.36
C ALA A 215 -11.41 -17.05 -1.30
N LEU A 216 -10.55 -16.04 -1.27
CA LEU A 216 -9.14 -16.16 -0.93
C LEU A 216 -8.90 -15.41 0.38
N THR A 217 -8.31 -16.06 1.38
CA THR A 217 -8.14 -15.48 2.73
C THR A 217 -6.67 -15.32 3.06
N ILE A 218 -6.36 -14.45 4.02
CA ILE A 218 -5.00 -14.20 4.51
C ILE A 218 -4.30 -15.49 4.97
N GLU A 219 -5.04 -16.45 5.55
CA GLU A 219 -4.49 -17.71 6.07
C GLU A 219 -4.42 -18.83 5.03
N MET A 220 -4.99 -18.63 3.84
CA MET A 220 -5.13 -19.66 2.80
C MET A 220 -4.80 -19.08 1.43
N PRO A 221 -3.50 -18.89 1.12
CA PRO A 221 -3.05 -18.46 -0.20
C PRO A 221 -3.36 -19.50 -1.28
N LEU A 222 -3.33 -19.05 -2.54
CA LEU A 222 -3.45 -19.89 -3.72
C LEU A 222 -2.05 -20.16 -4.26
N VAL A 223 -1.68 -21.43 -4.37
CA VAL A 223 -0.47 -21.86 -5.07
C VAL A 223 -0.84 -22.41 -6.44
N ALA A 224 -0.23 -21.89 -7.48
CA ALA A 224 -0.40 -22.36 -8.85
C ALA A 224 0.93 -22.89 -9.40
N ALA A 225 0.93 -24.12 -9.89
CA ALA A 225 2.06 -24.69 -10.64
C ALA A 225 1.86 -24.42 -12.13
N VAL A 226 2.64 -23.47 -12.65
CA VAL A 226 2.47 -22.86 -13.98
C VAL A 226 3.76 -22.92 -14.78
N GLY A 227 3.65 -23.07 -16.10
CA GLY A 227 4.78 -23.02 -17.01
C GLY A 227 4.89 -21.66 -17.68
N PHE A 228 6.07 -21.02 -17.63
CA PHE A 228 6.34 -19.79 -18.37
C PHE A 228 7.10 -20.14 -19.66
N TYR A 229 6.36 -20.36 -20.75
CA TYR A 229 6.91 -20.77 -22.04
C TYR A 229 7.03 -19.59 -23.01
N GLY A 230 8.26 -19.19 -23.32
CA GLY A 230 8.56 -18.13 -24.28
C GLY A 230 8.28 -16.71 -23.75
N GLU A 231 8.20 -15.72 -24.64
CA GLU A 231 7.89 -14.32 -24.29
C GLU A 231 6.39 -14.06 -24.04
N SER A 232 5.55 -15.11 -24.00
CA SER A 232 4.10 -14.94 -23.95
C SER A 232 3.45 -16.07 -23.16
N THR A 233 3.42 -15.90 -21.84
CA THR A 233 2.47 -16.58 -20.95
C THR A 233 2.12 -15.56 -19.88
N ILE A 234 0.89 -15.08 -19.90
CA ILE A 234 0.41 -13.98 -19.08
C ILE A 234 -0.77 -14.57 -18.33
N TYR A 235 -0.48 -15.12 -17.15
CA TYR A 235 -1.54 -15.57 -16.26
C TYR A 235 -2.18 -14.34 -15.64
N GLY A 236 -3.40 -14.46 -15.16
CA GLY A 236 -4.07 -13.36 -14.48
C GLY A 236 -4.93 -13.83 -13.34
N ILE A 237 -5.24 -12.90 -12.45
CA ILE A 237 -6.18 -13.11 -11.36
C ILE A 237 -7.13 -11.94 -11.24
N SER A 238 -8.42 -12.23 -11.18
CA SER A 238 -9.47 -11.25 -10.92
C SER A 238 -10.23 -11.61 -9.66
N PHE A 239 -10.73 -10.60 -8.95
CA PHE A 239 -11.43 -10.76 -7.67
C PHE A 239 -12.20 -9.50 -7.28
N THR A 240 -13.01 -9.61 -6.23
CA THR A 240 -13.67 -8.49 -5.56
C THR A 240 -13.14 -8.35 -4.13
N ASP A 241 -12.74 -7.14 -3.73
CA ASP A 241 -12.24 -6.84 -2.38
C ASP A 241 -13.37 -6.75 -1.32
N GLU A 242 -13.03 -6.48 -0.05
CA GLU A 242 -14.03 -6.32 1.01
C GLU A 242 -14.90 -5.05 0.83
N ALA A 243 -14.38 -4.04 0.13
CA ALA A 243 -15.10 -2.81 -0.20
C ALA A 243 -16.08 -2.98 -1.39
N GLY A 244 -16.03 -4.11 -2.10
CA GLY A 244 -16.86 -4.42 -3.27
C GLY A 244 -16.29 -3.92 -4.60
N MET A 245 -15.02 -3.50 -4.62
CA MET A 245 -14.29 -3.11 -5.83
C MET A 245 -13.73 -4.33 -6.55
N GLN A 246 -13.83 -4.34 -7.87
CA GLN A 246 -13.29 -5.40 -8.71
C GLN A 246 -11.90 -5.03 -9.20
N TYR A 247 -11.02 -6.02 -9.18
CA TYR A 247 -9.64 -5.89 -9.62
C TYR A 247 -9.27 -7.01 -10.58
N CYS A 248 -8.31 -6.72 -11.45
CA CYS A 248 -7.69 -7.67 -12.36
C CYS A 248 -6.17 -7.43 -12.37
N TYR A 249 -5.39 -8.48 -12.24
CA TYR A 249 -3.93 -8.43 -12.24
C TYR A 249 -3.37 -9.44 -13.23
N ASP A 250 -2.33 -9.04 -13.96
CA ASP A 250 -1.51 -9.92 -14.77
C ASP A 250 -0.27 -10.37 -13.99
N ILE A 251 0.12 -11.63 -14.22
CA ILE A 251 1.27 -12.31 -13.63
C ILE A 251 2.16 -12.78 -14.78
N SER A 252 3.41 -12.34 -14.75
CA SER A 252 4.43 -12.73 -15.73
C SER A 252 5.79 -12.88 -15.07
N ILE A 253 6.75 -13.45 -15.78
CA ILE A 253 8.16 -13.49 -15.35
C ILE A 253 8.97 -12.50 -16.19
N SER A 254 9.80 -11.72 -15.52
CA SER A 254 10.82 -10.88 -16.13
C SER A 254 11.86 -11.74 -16.85
N GLY A 255 11.98 -11.56 -18.16
CA GLY A 255 13.04 -12.21 -18.96
C GLY A 255 14.46 -11.70 -18.66
N LEU A 256 14.62 -10.65 -17.84
CA LEU A 256 15.92 -10.07 -17.50
C LEU A 256 16.59 -10.77 -16.32
N ASP A 257 15.81 -11.07 -15.28
CA ASP A 257 16.30 -11.55 -13.99
C ASP A 257 15.48 -12.72 -13.42
N GLY A 258 14.40 -13.13 -14.09
CA GLY A 258 13.54 -14.22 -13.65
C GLY A 258 12.58 -13.84 -12.51
N SER A 259 12.48 -12.56 -12.15
CA SER A 259 11.56 -12.09 -11.12
C SER A 259 10.10 -12.18 -11.57
N LEU A 260 9.18 -12.38 -10.62
CA LEU A 260 7.74 -12.29 -10.90
C LEU A 260 7.33 -10.82 -11.02
N ILE A 261 6.64 -10.50 -12.11
CA ILE A 261 6.01 -9.22 -12.36
C ILE A 261 4.51 -9.40 -12.10
N PHE A 262 3.97 -8.57 -11.23
CA PHE A 262 2.56 -8.56 -10.86
C PHE A 262 2.00 -7.15 -11.09
N SER A 263 1.09 -7.00 -12.05
CA SER A 263 0.63 -5.69 -12.53
C SER A 263 -0.88 -5.61 -12.65
N GLU A 264 -1.49 -4.55 -12.11
CA GLU A 264 -2.92 -4.29 -12.24
C GLU A 264 -3.28 -3.90 -13.68
N VAL A 265 -4.32 -4.53 -14.23
CA VAL A 265 -4.87 -4.24 -15.55
C VAL A 265 -6.15 -3.42 -15.38
N HIS A 266 -6.17 -2.22 -15.97
CA HIS A 266 -7.30 -1.29 -15.94
C HIS A 266 -8.28 -1.50 -17.11
#